data_AF-A0A803QS27-F1
#
_entry.id   AF-A0A803QS27-F1
#
_cell.length_a   1.000
_cell.length_b   1.000
_cell.length_c   1.000
_cell.angle_alpha   90.00
_cell.angle_beta   90.00
_cell.angle_gamma   90.00
#
_symmetry.space_group_name_H-M   'P 1'
#
loop_
_entity.id
_entity.type
_entity.pdbx_description
1 polymer ?
#
loop_
_entity_poly.entity_id
_entity_poly.type
_entity_poly.pdbx_seq_one_letter_code
_entity_poly.pdbx_strand_id
1 'polypeptide(L)'
;MENDKSSIESNKVQDELNEKISMVKRLQMELNRKEAEGADDIVENLKKSITTLEKENATLKMEKNELKATVEMSRKPIDEKLLKVEPSASFTGKEEMELSLQKLDGEMKEARRERDKAIQELARLKQHLLEKEYEESEKMDEDSKIIEELRDTNENQRAHILYLEKALKQAMANHEEVKVITNNEIHKSKELIDDLNKKLTNCMSTIEAKNVELINLQTALGQYYAEIEAKEHLEGDLAHAKEEVAKLSELLKNADIQAEVSKRENDEILSKLLQAERTLTDWKGRVNKLEEDNAKLRRALEQSMTRLNRMSVDSDFLVDRRIVIKLLVTYFQRNYSKEVLDLMVRMLGFTDEDKQRIGVAQQGGGKGVVRGVLGFPGRLVGGILGGSSGQVPTNAATDNQSFADLWVDFLLKESEERERREAMDAAASSAQDREELHRGANMANVSPTKPEPITNVTSTGSGLSRTNLFPSQNSTSPFPYRGNSGNSEHSDSEFSTVPLSSSDSNFQSNRLLNRY
;
A
#
# COMPACT_ATOMS: atom_id res chain seq x y z
N MET A 1 0.13 -5.08 -23.48
CA MET A 1 0.44 -6.00 -24.59
C MET A 1 1.44 -5.40 -25.59
N GLU A 2 1.20 -4.24 -26.20
CA GLU A 2 2.21 -3.65 -27.13
C GLU A 2 3.47 -3.15 -26.40
N ASN A 3 3.32 -2.45 -25.26
CA ASN A 3 4.46 -1.97 -24.46
C ASN A 3 5.39 -3.09 -23.99
N ASP A 4 4.83 -4.24 -23.61
CA ASP A 4 5.59 -5.41 -23.15
C ASP A 4 6.44 -5.99 -24.28
N LYS A 5 5.89 -6.00 -25.51
CA LYS A 5 6.59 -6.47 -26.71
C LYS A 5 7.75 -5.55 -27.10
N SER A 6 7.53 -4.22 -27.05
CA SER A 6 8.58 -3.21 -27.26
C SER A 6 9.73 -3.35 -26.24
N SER A 7 9.41 -3.59 -24.97
CA SER A 7 10.43 -3.81 -23.93
C SER A 7 11.29 -5.06 -24.19
N ILE A 8 10.67 -6.17 -24.61
CA ILE A 8 11.38 -7.41 -24.96
C ILE A 8 12.31 -7.20 -26.17
N GLU A 9 11.83 -6.49 -27.21
CA GLU A 9 12.63 -6.17 -28.39
C GLU A 9 13.80 -5.23 -28.05
N SER A 10 13.58 -4.22 -27.18
CA SER A 10 14.63 -3.32 -26.70
C SER A 10 15.70 -4.04 -25.88
N ASN A 11 15.32 -4.93 -24.96
CA ASN A 11 16.28 -5.72 -24.17
C ASN A 11 17.12 -6.64 -25.06
N LYS A 12 16.50 -7.27 -26.07
CA LYS A 12 17.21 -8.11 -27.03
C LYS A 12 18.26 -7.32 -27.83
N VAL A 13 17.94 -6.10 -28.27
CA VAL A 13 18.89 -5.21 -28.96
C VAL A 13 20.03 -4.78 -28.01
N GLN A 14 19.74 -4.54 -26.73
CA GLN A 14 20.74 -4.22 -25.71
C GLN A 14 21.74 -5.39 -25.50
N ASP A 15 21.24 -6.63 -25.47
CA ASP A 15 22.06 -7.83 -25.34
C ASP A 15 22.92 -8.09 -26.58
N GLU A 16 22.33 -7.98 -27.79
CA GLU A 16 23.06 -8.07 -29.06
C GLU A 16 24.17 -6.99 -29.15
N LEU A 17 23.91 -5.76 -28.69
CA LEU A 17 24.90 -4.69 -28.61
C LEU A 17 26.04 -5.01 -27.64
N ASN A 18 25.73 -5.53 -26.44
CA ASN A 18 26.73 -5.95 -25.46
C ASN A 18 27.61 -7.12 -25.97
N GLU A 19 27.02 -8.06 -26.72
CA GLU A 19 27.77 -9.12 -27.39
C GLU A 19 28.74 -8.55 -28.45
N LYS A 20 28.27 -7.63 -29.31
CA LYS A 20 29.12 -6.98 -30.31
C LYS A 20 30.25 -6.16 -29.68
N ILE A 21 29.98 -5.40 -28.60
CA ILE A 21 31.03 -4.68 -27.85
C ILE A 21 32.09 -5.65 -27.31
N SER A 22 31.67 -6.80 -26.79
CA SER A 22 32.58 -7.84 -26.29
C SER A 22 33.40 -8.49 -27.41
N MET A 23 32.79 -8.70 -28.57
CA MET A 23 33.48 -9.21 -29.78
C MET A 23 34.51 -8.21 -30.32
N VAL A 24 34.18 -6.92 -30.39
CA VAL A 24 35.10 -5.86 -30.81
C VAL A 24 36.31 -5.78 -29.86
N LYS A 25 36.08 -5.80 -28.54
CA LYS A 25 37.17 -5.84 -27.55
C LYS A 25 38.10 -7.05 -27.75
N ARG A 26 37.55 -8.23 -28.04
CA ARG A 26 38.34 -9.44 -28.35
C ARG A 26 39.17 -9.24 -29.62
N LEU A 27 38.55 -8.79 -30.72
CA LEU A 27 39.23 -8.57 -32.00
C LEU A 27 40.35 -7.52 -31.89
N GLN A 28 40.16 -6.48 -31.09
CA GLN A 28 41.17 -5.45 -30.87
C GLN A 28 42.36 -5.96 -30.03
N MET A 29 42.13 -6.85 -29.05
CA MET A 29 43.23 -7.56 -28.37
C MET A 29 43.98 -8.51 -29.32
N GLU A 30 43.30 -9.20 -30.23
CA GLU A 30 43.95 -10.06 -31.23
C GLU A 30 44.74 -9.28 -32.28
N LEU A 31 44.26 -8.09 -32.68
CA LEU A 31 44.97 -7.19 -33.58
C LEU A 31 46.27 -6.70 -32.92
N ASN A 32 46.18 -6.17 -31.70
CA ASN A 32 47.35 -5.69 -30.95
C ASN A 32 48.38 -6.82 -30.73
N ARG A 33 47.93 -8.06 -30.46
CA ARG A 33 48.83 -9.23 -30.37
C ARG A 33 49.56 -9.49 -31.69
N LYS A 34 48.84 -9.54 -32.81
CA LYS A 34 49.44 -9.77 -34.14
C LYS A 34 50.37 -8.64 -34.58
N GLU A 35 50.06 -7.41 -34.23
CA GLU A 35 50.90 -6.24 -34.55
C GLU A 35 52.22 -6.28 -33.75
N ALA A 36 52.18 -6.70 -32.48
CA ALA A 36 53.38 -6.93 -31.66
C ALA A 36 54.21 -8.13 -32.18
N GLU A 37 53.58 -9.28 -32.45
CA GLU A 37 54.26 -10.48 -32.99
C GLU A 37 54.90 -10.19 -34.37
N GLY A 38 54.18 -9.52 -35.27
CA GLY A 38 54.67 -9.18 -36.61
C GLY A 38 55.80 -8.14 -36.59
N ALA A 39 55.78 -7.19 -35.66
CA ALA A 39 56.88 -6.23 -35.50
C ALA A 39 58.15 -6.91 -35.00
N ASP A 40 58.06 -7.83 -34.03
CA ASP A 40 59.21 -8.53 -33.44
C ASP A 40 59.87 -9.48 -34.46
N ASP A 41 59.06 -10.22 -35.25
CA ASP A 41 59.56 -11.07 -36.35
C ASP A 41 60.31 -10.26 -37.43
N ILE A 42 59.82 -9.06 -37.79
CA ILE A 42 60.50 -8.18 -38.74
C ILE A 42 61.82 -7.67 -38.14
N VAL A 43 61.83 -7.27 -36.88
CA VAL A 43 63.03 -6.78 -36.17
C VAL A 43 64.09 -7.88 -36.05
N GLU A 44 63.73 -9.10 -35.67
CA GLU A 44 64.66 -10.22 -35.60
C GLU A 44 65.18 -10.65 -36.97
N ASN A 45 64.38 -10.55 -38.03
CA ASN A 45 64.85 -10.84 -39.40
C ASN A 45 65.78 -9.74 -39.95
N LEU A 46 65.54 -8.47 -39.64
CA LEU A 46 66.47 -7.38 -39.93
C LEU A 46 67.78 -7.54 -39.16
N LYS A 47 67.72 -7.89 -37.87
CA LYS A 47 68.88 -8.14 -37.01
C LYS A 47 69.74 -9.29 -37.50
N LYS A 48 69.14 -10.42 -37.93
CA LYS A 48 69.85 -11.52 -38.60
C LYS A 48 70.55 -11.02 -39.88
N SER A 49 69.83 -10.25 -40.71
CA SER A 49 70.35 -9.68 -41.96
C SER A 49 71.56 -8.75 -41.73
N ILE A 50 71.53 -7.94 -40.66
CA ILE A 50 72.65 -7.10 -40.23
C ILE A 50 73.85 -7.98 -39.86
N THR A 51 73.67 -9.01 -39.00
CA THR A 51 74.79 -9.89 -38.60
C THR A 51 75.43 -10.64 -39.78
N THR A 52 74.65 -10.98 -40.82
CA THR A 52 75.20 -11.57 -42.05
C THR A 52 76.00 -10.56 -42.87
N LEU A 53 75.50 -9.33 -43.02
CA LEU A 53 76.20 -8.26 -43.75
C LEU A 53 77.49 -7.82 -43.04
N GLU A 54 77.50 -7.76 -41.71
CA GLU A 54 78.71 -7.48 -40.92
C GLU A 54 79.78 -8.55 -41.13
N LYS A 55 79.39 -9.82 -41.17
CA LYS A 55 80.28 -10.95 -41.45
C LYS A 55 80.85 -10.90 -42.87
N GLU A 56 80.01 -10.60 -43.87
CA GLU A 56 80.41 -10.47 -45.26
C GLU A 56 81.37 -9.28 -45.48
N ASN A 57 81.10 -8.15 -44.85
CA ASN A 57 81.94 -6.96 -44.90
C ASN A 57 83.32 -7.22 -44.23
N ALA A 58 83.35 -8.03 -43.16
CA ALA A 58 84.61 -8.51 -42.57
C ALA A 58 85.40 -9.41 -43.53
N THR A 59 84.75 -10.31 -44.28
CA THR A 59 85.44 -11.16 -45.28
C THR A 59 85.97 -10.36 -46.47
N LEU A 60 85.15 -9.46 -47.04
CA LEU A 60 85.57 -8.58 -48.15
C LEU A 60 86.74 -7.67 -47.76
N LYS A 61 86.79 -7.24 -46.49
CA LYS A 61 87.91 -6.46 -45.94
C LYS A 61 89.21 -7.27 -45.87
N MET A 62 89.15 -8.58 -45.65
CA MET A 62 90.34 -9.46 -45.69
C MET A 62 90.82 -9.67 -47.13
N GLU A 63 89.91 -10.04 -48.03
CA GLU A 63 90.21 -10.27 -49.46
C GLU A 63 90.80 -9.02 -50.13
N LYS A 64 90.25 -7.83 -49.83
CA LYS A 64 90.80 -6.54 -50.28
C LYS A 64 92.24 -6.30 -49.81
N ASN A 65 92.62 -6.75 -48.61
CA ASN A 65 93.98 -6.60 -48.10
C ASN A 65 94.95 -7.60 -48.78
N GLU A 66 94.47 -8.80 -49.10
CA GLU A 66 95.22 -9.83 -49.83
C GLU A 66 95.50 -9.40 -51.28
N LEU A 67 94.46 -8.95 -52.02
CA LEU A 67 94.60 -8.40 -53.37
C LEU A 67 95.50 -7.15 -53.41
N LYS A 68 95.53 -6.34 -52.35
CA LYS A 68 96.46 -5.21 -52.26
C LYS A 68 97.91 -5.67 -52.16
N ALA A 69 98.18 -6.78 -51.47
CA ALA A 69 99.54 -7.32 -51.34
C ALA A 69 100.07 -7.93 -52.65
N THR A 70 99.22 -8.59 -53.44
CA THR A 70 99.63 -9.19 -54.73
C THR A 70 99.94 -8.15 -55.81
N VAL A 71 99.27 -7.00 -55.79
CA VAL A 71 99.53 -5.88 -56.71
C VAL A 71 100.88 -5.19 -56.43
N GLU A 72 101.34 -5.12 -55.17
CA GLU A 72 102.67 -4.55 -54.90
C GLU A 72 103.83 -5.49 -55.27
N MET A 73 103.60 -6.81 -55.29
CA MET A 73 104.64 -7.79 -55.67
C MET A 73 104.98 -7.84 -57.16
N SER A 74 104.15 -7.29 -58.05
CA SER A 74 104.16 -7.60 -59.49
C SER A 74 104.83 -6.53 -60.39
N ARG A 75 105.63 -5.60 -59.85
CA ARG A 75 106.11 -4.41 -60.58
C ARG A 75 107.65 -4.33 -60.77
N LYS A 76 108.18 -4.82 -61.91
CA LYS A 76 109.54 -4.52 -62.43
C LYS A 76 109.59 -4.52 -63.99
N PRO A 77 110.35 -3.62 -64.67
CA PRO A 77 110.46 -3.57 -66.14
C PRO A 77 111.83 -4.00 -66.70
N ILE A 78 111.89 -4.35 -68.00
CA ILE A 78 113.10 -4.55 -68.83
C ILE A 78 112.81 -4.08 -70.28
N ASP A 79 113.77 -3.42 -70.94
CA ASP A 79 113.66 -2.85 -72.30
C ASP A 79 114.53 -3.58 -73.37
N GLU A 80 114.18 -3.39 -74.65
CA GLU A 80 114.76 -4.05 -75.84
C GLU A 80 115.94 -3.32 -76.52
N LYS A 81 116.67 -4.00 -77.45
CA LYS A 81 117.53 -3.31 -78.45
C LYS A 81 117.87 -4.07 -79.77
N LEU A 82 116.96 -3.98 -80.74
CA LEU A 82 117.08 -3.55 -82.16
C LEU A 82 118.43 -3.60 -82.99
N LEU A 83 118.29 -4.02 -84.27
CA LEU A 83 118.94 -3.59 -85.55
C LEU A 83 120.33 -4.12 -86.07
N LYS A 84 120.34 -4.71 -87.29
CA LYS A 84 120.78 -4.11 -88.61
C LYS A 84 121.53 -5.07 -89.59
N VAL A 85 121.42 -4.74 -90.89
CA VAL A 85 121.93 -5.41 -92.12
C VAL A 85 123.09 -4.59 -92.74
N GLU A 86 124.01 -5.19 -93.52
CA GLU A 86 124.71 -4.55 -94.67
C GLU A 86 125.42 -5.56 -95.63
N PRO A 87 125.79 -5.18 -96.89
CA PRO A 87 126.19 -6.10 -97.99
C PRO A 87 127.57 -5.81 -98.67
N SER A 88 128.00 -6.63 -99.65
CA SER A 88 129.09 -6.41 -100.66
C SER A 88 129.38 -7.72 -101.46
N ALA A 89 130.02 -7.81 -102.64
CA ALA A 89 130.48 -6.87 -103.69
C ALA A 89 130.75 -7.64 -105.05
N SER A 90 130.97 -6.90 -106.15
CA SER A 90 131.65 -7.17 -107.45
C SER A 90 132.29 -8.55 -107.80
N PHE A 91 132.54 -8.98 -109.06
CA PHE A 91 132.15 -8.65 -110.47
C PHE A 91 133.11 -9.45 -111.41
N THR A 92 132.66 -10.14 -112.48
CA THR A 92 133.42 -10.36 -113.75
C THR A 92 132.67 -11.21 -114.79
N GLY A 93 132.45 -10.69 -116.00
CA GLY A 93 132.11 -11.50 -117.18
C GLY A 93 131.13 -10.77 -118.11
N LYS A 94 131.37 -10.74 -119.43
CA LYS A 94 130.53 -9.95 -120.37
C LYS A 94 129.24 -10.67 -120.76
N GLU A 95 129.28 -12.00 -120.83
CA GLU A 95 128.11 -12.87 -121.03
C GLU A 95 127.36 -13.06 -119.70
N GLU A 96 128.09 -13.14 -118.58
CA GLU A 96 127.52 -12.96 -117.24
C GLU A 96 126.93 -11.57 -117.05
N MET A 97 127.43 -10.51 -117.69
CA MET A 97 126.86 -9.16 -117.61
C MET A 97 125.56 -9.06 -118.42
N GLU A 98 125.44 -9.76 -119.55
CA GLU A 98 124.21 -9.79 -120.34
C GLU A 98 123.14 -10.69 -119.67
N LEU A 99 123.54 -11.83 -119.13
CA LEU A 99 122.71 -12.63 -118.23
C LEU A 99 122.37 -11.88 -116.92
N SER A 100 123.31 -11.11 -116.36
CA SER A 100 123.05 -10.28 -115.17
C SER A 100 122.21 -9.06 -115.49
N LEU A 101 122.26 -8.52 -116.71
CA LEU A 101 121.36 -7.45 -117.17
C LEU A 101 119.95 -7.98 -117.41
N GLN A 102 119.80 -9.18 -118.00
CA GLN A 102 118.50 -9.86 -118.08
C GLN A 102 117.98 -10.26 -116.71
N LYS A 103 118.84 -10.73 -115.80
CA LYS A 103 118.50 -11.04 -114.41
C LYS A 103 118.11 -9.78 -113.64
N LEU A 104 118.88 -8.70 -113.76
CA LEU A 104 118.59 -7.41 -113.11
C LEU A 104 117.35 -6.73 -113.71
N ASP A 105 117.07 -6.88 -115.01
CA ASP A 105 115.81 -6.46 -115.64
C ASP A 105 114.63 -7.33 -115.19
N GLY A 106 114.85 -8.64 -115.01
CA GLY A 106 113.90 -9.57 -114.40
C GLY A 106 113.57 -9.17 -112.96
N GLU A 107 114.58 -9.00 -112.12
CA GLU A 107 114.51 -8.51 -110.74
C GLU A 107 113.90 -7.10 -110.66
N MET A 108 114.22 -6.19 -111.61
CA MET A 108 113.58 -4.87 -111.70
C MET A 108 112.11 -4.96 -112.09
N LYS A 109 111.73 -5.88 -112.98
CA LYS A 109 110.33 -6.15 -113.33
C LYS A 109 109.58 -6.85 -112.20
N GLU A 110 110.26 -7.68 -111.42
CA GLU A 110 109.75 -8.34 -110.21
C GLU A 110 109.54 -7.32 -109.09
N ALA A 111 110.57 -6.56 -108.72
CA ALA A 111 110.51 -5.47 -107.76
C ALA A 111 109.50 -4.39 -108.18
N ARG A 112 109.31 -4.13 -109.49
CA ARG A 112 108.21 -3.28 -109.98
C ARG A 112 106.84 -3.92 -109.70
N ARG A 113 106.65 -5.21 -110.02
CA ARG A 113 105.41 -5.96 -109.74
C ARG A 113 105.12 -6.05 -108.22
N GLU A 114 106.14 -6.24 -107.39
CA GLU A 114 106.04 -6.26 -105.93
C GLU A 114 105.73 -4.88 -105.35
N ARG A 115 106.39 -3.83 -105.83
CA ARG A 115 106.06 -2.43 -105.50
C ARG A 115 104.61 -2.10 -105.89
N ASP A 116 104.16 -2.52 -107.07
CA ASP A 116 102.78 -2.26 -107.52
C ASP A 116 101.75 -3.07 -106.69
N LYS A 117 102.05 -4.32 -106.32
CA LYS A 117 101.27 -5.09 -105.33
C LYS A 117 101.24 -4.41 -103.96
N ALA A 118 102.38 -3.95 -103.45
CA ALA A 118 102.47 -3.25 -102.17
C ALA A 118 101.70 -1.92 -102.21
N ILE A 119 101.68 -1.21 -103.34
CA ILE A 119 100.84 -0.01 -103.55
C ILE A 119 99.36 -0.39 -103.56
N GLN A 120 98.97 -1.51 -104.18
CA GLN A 120 97.58 -2.00 -104.18
C GLN A 120 97.12 -2.42 -102.77
N GLU A 121 97.93 -3.18 -102.02
CA GLU A 121 97.61 -3.55 -100.64
C GLU A 121 97.62 -2.33 -99.69
N LEU A 122 98.51 -1.36 -99.90
CA LEU A 122 98.51 -0.10 -99.16
C LEU A 122 97.28 0.76 -99.49
N ALA A 123 96.81 0.76 -100.73
CA ALA A 123 95.55 1.41 -101.12
C ALA A 123 94.35 0.70 -100.49
N ARG A 124 94.32 -0.64 -100.49
CA ARG A 124 93.29 -1.46 -99.84
C ARG A 124 93.26 -1.23 -98.33
N LEU A 125 94.41 -1.20 -97.67
CA LEU A 125 94.52 -0.95 -96.24
C LEU A 125 94.08 0.47 -95.87
N LYS A 126 94.42 1.48 -96.70
CA LYS A 126 93.90 2.84 -96.53
C LYS A 126 92.38 2.91 -96.69
N GLN A 127 91.83 2.23 -97.71
CA GLN A 127 90.39 2.18 -97.93
C GLN A 127 89.68 1.51 -96.75
N HIS A 128 90.17 0.37 -96.26
CA HIS A 128 89.63 -0.31 -95.09
C HIS A 128 89.77 0.52 -93.80
N LEU A 129 90.87 1.29 -93.64
CA LEU A 129 91.00 2.20 -92.51
C LEU A 129 90.00 3.36 -92.58
N LEU A 130 89.75 3.92 -93.76
CA LEU A 130 88.72 4.96 -93.98
C LEU A 130 87.30 4.41 -93.79
N GLU A 131 87.01 3.21 -94.26
CA GLU A 131 85.73 2.52 -94.04
C GLU A 131 85.51 2.26 -92.55
N LYS A 132 86.54 1.80 -91.83
CA LYS A 132 86.47 1.61 -90.38
C LYS A 132 86.34 2.93 -89.62
N GLU A 133 87.06 3.98 -90.01
CA GLU A 133 86.94 5.33 -89.41
C GLU A 133 85.55 5.91 -89.64
N TYR A 134 84.94 5.67 -90.81
CA TYR A 134 83.57 6.04 -91.11
C TYR A 134 82.55 5.26 -90.25
N GLU A 135 82.67 3.93 -90.17
CA GLU A 135 81.77 3.08 -89.38
C GLU A 135 81.90 3.35 -87.86
N GLU A 136 83.11 3.65 -87.37
CA GLU A 136 83.35 4.10 -86.00
C GLU A 136 82.76 5.50 -85.75
N SER A 137 82.81 6.42 -86.73
CA SER A 137 82.16 7.73 -86.66
C SER A 137 80.63 7.62 -86.66
N GLU A 138 80.05 6.82 -87.55
CA GLU A 138 78.60 6.58 -87.62
C GLU A 138 78.10 5.97 -86.31
N LYS A 139 78.85 5.00 -85.75
CA LYS A 139 78.55 4.45 -84.42
C LYS A 139 78.66 5.49 -83.29
N MET A 140 79.64 6.39 -83.33
CA MET A 140 79.74 7.48 -82.35
C MET A 140 78.56 8.46 -82.43
N ASP A 141 78.05 8.74 -83.63
CA ASP A 141 76.86 9.57 -83.84
C ASP A 141 75.59 8.86 -83.34
N GLU A 142 75.44 7.54 -83.59
CA GLU A 142 74.35 6.72 -83.03
C GLU A 142 74.39 6.65 -81.50
N ASP A 143 75.56 6.33 -80.91
CA ASP A 143 75.76 6.29 -79.46
C ASP A 143 75.46 7.67 -78.83
N SER A 144 75.87 8.77 -79.49
CA SER A 144 75.59 10.14 -79.05
C SER A 144 74.10 10.45 -79.04
N LYS A 145 73.38 10.04 -80.09
CA LYS A 145 71.92 10.19 -80.19
C LYS A 145 71.20 9.39 -79.09
N ILE A 146 71.61 8.15 -78.84
CA ILE A 146 71.06 7.33 -77.74
C ILE A 146 71.32 7.99 -76.38
N ILE A 147 72.49 8.57 -76.16
CA ILE A 147 72.82 9.32 -74.93
C ILE A 147 71.93 10.56 -74.77
N GLU A 148 71.61 11.26 -75.86
CA GLU A 148 70.70 12.42 -75.82
C GLU A 148 69.25 12.00 -75.53
N GLU A 149 68.73 10.97 -76.21
CA GLU A 149 67.40 10.39 -75.91
C GLU A 149 67.29 9.89 -74.46
N LEU A 150 68.36 9.29 -73.91
CA LEU A 150 68.42 8.87 -72.50
C LEU A 150 68.49 10.05 -71.52
N ARG A 151 69.09 11.19 -71.90
CA ARG A 151 69.08 12.42 -71.08
C ARG A 151 67.71 13.06 -71.07
N ASP A 152 67.09 13.21 -72.22
CA ASP A 152 65.75 13.80 -72.34
C ASP A 152 64.70 12.96 -71.60
N THR A 153 64.76 11.63 -71.72
CA THR A 153 63.88 10.75 -70.94
C THR A 153 64.15 10.83 -69.43
N ASN A 154 65.41 10.96 -69.00
CA ASN A 154 65.74 11.15 -67.57
C ASN A 154 65.24 12.51 -67.04
N GLU A 155 65.35 13.58 -67.80
CA GLU A 155 64.88 14.91 -67.40
C GLU A 155 63.35 14.97 -67.36
N ASN A 156 62.66 14.37 -68.33
CA ASN A 156 61.20 14.21 -68.30
C ASN A 156 60.75 13.38 -67.08
N GLN A 157 61.47 12.31 -66.72
CA GLN A 157 61.21 11.53 -65.51
C GLN A 157 61.43 12.37 -64.24
N ARG A 158 62.50 13.16 -64.15
CA ARG A 158 62.75 14.09 -63.04
C ARG A 158 61.63 15.11 -62.88
N ALA A 159 61.21 15.73 -63.97
CA ALA A 159 60.10 16.68 -63.98
C ALA A 159 58.79 16.03 -63.51
N HIS A 160 58.51 14.79 -63.94
CA HIS A 160 57.34 14.03 -63.50
C HIS A 160 57.40 13.67 -62.00
N ILE A 161 58.56 13.23 -61.49
CA ILE A 161 58.77 12.96 -60.06
C ILE A 161 58.56 14.23 -59.24
N LEU A 162 59.14 15.36 -59.64
CA LEU A 162 58.95 16.66 -58.96
C LEU A 162 57.48 17.11 -58.95
N TYR A 163 56.75 16.87 -60.05
CA TYR A 163 55.31 17.15 -60.11
C TYR A 163 54.52 16.26 -59.12
N LEU A 164 54.78 14.94 -59.10
CA LEU A 164 54.15 14.01 -58.19
C LEU A 164 54.48 14.31 -56.72
N GLU A 165 55.74 14.65 -56.40
CA GLU A 165 56.14 15.07 -55.07
C GLU A 165 55.40 16.33 -54.61
N LYS A 166 55.24 17.32 -55.50
CA LYS A 166 54.50 18.55 -55.19
C LYS A 166 53.02 18.26 -54.97
N ALA A 167 52.40 17.43 -55.81
CA ALA A 167 51.02 16.99 -55.65
C ALA A 167 50.81 16.21 -54.35
N LEU A 168 51.75 15.32 -53.99
CA LEU A 168 51.73 14.57 -52.73
C LEU A 168 51.86 15.48 -51.51
N LYS A 169 52.82 16.43 -51.52
CA LYS A 169 52.98 17.43 -50.45
C LYS A 169 51.71 18.28 -50.27
N GLN A 170 51.05 18.67 -51.37
CA GLN A 170 49.77 19.39 -51.32
C GLN A 170 48.63 18.51 -50.79
N ALA A 171 48.53 17.25 -51.22
CA ALA A 171 47.53 16.31 -50.72
C ALA A 171 47.69 16.04 -49.22
N MET A 172 48.92 15.90 -48.71
CA MET A 172 49.21 15.78 -47.29
C MET A 172 48.79 17.02 -46.50
N ALA A 173 49.08 18.23 -47.00
CA ALA A 173 48.68 19.47 -46.36
C ALA A 173 47.15 19.61 -46.27
N ASN A 174 46.45 19.37 -47.38
CA ASN A 174 44.98 19.37 -47.43
C ASN A 174 44.37 18.32 -46.48
N HIS A 175 44.97 17.12 -46.39
CA HIS A 175 44.51 16.06 -45.49
C HIS A 175 44.65 16.46 -44.02
N GLU A 176 45.77 17.07 -43.63
CA GLU A 176 45.96 17.55 -42.24
C GLU A 176 45.03 18.73 -41.91
N GLU A 177 44.78 19.65 -42.86
CA GLU A 177 43.78 20.71 -42.71
C GLU A 177 42.38 20.14 -42.46
N VAL A 178 41.92 19.20 -43.30
CA VAL A 178 40.63 18.52 -43.12
C VAL A 178 40.57 17.82 -41.75
N LYS A 179 41.62 17.10 -41.36
CA LYS A 179 41.73 16.42 -40.06
C LYS A 179 41.64 17.39 -38.87
N VAL A 180 42.27 18.57 -38.96
CA VAL A 180 42.15 19.62 -37.95
C VAL A 180 40.73 20.20 -37.90
N ILE A 181 40.10 20.46 -39.04
CA ILE A 181 38.71 20.93 -39.12
C ILE A 181 37.74 19.89 -38.51
N THR A 182 37.88 18.61 -38.87
CA THR A 182 37.06 17.53 -38.33
C THR A 182 37.26 17.36 -36.83
N ASN A 183 38.49 17.41 -36.32
CA ASN A 183 38.75 17.36 -34.88
C ASN A 183 38.14 18.55 -34.13
N ASN A 184 38.20 19.76 -34.69
CA ASN A 184 37.57 20.94 -34.10
C ASN A 184 36.03 20.81 -34.06
N GLU A 185 35.41 20.23 -35.09
CA GLU A 185 33.95 20.03 -35.11
C GLU A 185 33.51 18.89 -34.18
N ILE A 186 34.31 17.82 -34.06
CA ILE A 186 34.14 16.78 -33.02
C ILE A 186 34.26 17.40 -31.62
N HIS A 187 35.18 18.34 -31.40
CA HIS A 187 35.33 19.00 -30.12
C HIS A 187 34.11 19.88 -29.78
N LYS A 188 33.63 20.72 -30.70
CA LYS A 188 32.44 21.55 -30.50
C LYS A 188 31.18 20.73 -30.27
N SER A 189 30.97 19.67 -31.05
CA SER A 189 29.81 18.78 -30.89
C SER A 189 29.86 18.04 -29.55
N LYS A 190 31.05 17.65 -29.08
CA LYS A 190 31.23 17.13 -27.72
C LYS A 190 30.89 18.16 -26.64
N GLU A 191 31.36 19.40 -26.75
CA GLU A 191 31.02 20.48 -25.79
C GLU A 191 29.50 20.75 -25.75
N LEU A 192 28.84 20.73 -26.91
CA LEU A 192 27.38 20.87 -27.01
C LEU A 192 26.66 19.69 -26.34
N ILE A 193 27.14 18.46 -26.54
CA ILE A 193 26.62 17.26 -25.86
C ILE A 193 26.80 17.39 -24.35
N ASP A 194 27.95 17.87 -23.87
CA ASP A 194 28.23 18.04 -22.44
C ASP A 194 27.36 19.14 -21.80
N ASP A 195 27.09 20.26 -22.50
CA ASP A 195 26.13 21.29 -22.05
C ASP A 195 24.67 20.79 -22.05
N LEU A 196 24.26 20.04 -23.09
CA LEU A 196 22.94 19.41 -23.14
C LEU A 196 22.76 18.37 -22.03
N ASN A 197 23.77 17.54 -21.77
CA ASN A 197 23.78 16.58 -20.66
C ASN A 197 23.66 17.31 -19.31
N LYS A 198 24.41 18.41 -19.11
CA LYS A 198 24.30 19.23 -17.89
C LYS A 198 22.90 19.83 -17.72
N LYS A 199 22.29 20.32 -18.80
CA LYS A 199 20.89 20.80 -18.79
C LYS A 199 19.89 19.69 -18.48
N LEU A 200 20.09 18.49 -19.03
CA LEU A 200 19.28 17.30 -18.74
C LEU A 200 19.39 16.89 -17.27
N THR A 201 20.61 16.84 -16.71
CA THR A 201 20.82 16.54 -15.28
C THR A 201 20.15 17.57 -14.37
N ASN A 202 20.27 18.87 -14.69
CA ASN A 202 19.59 19.93 -13.93
C ASN A 202 18.05 19.82 -14.01
N CYS A 203 17.51 19.47 -15.18
CA CYS A 203 16.08 19.22 -15.36
C CYS A 203 15.64 18.02 -14.51
N MET A 204 16.37 16.90 -14.58
CA MET A 204 16.09 15.69 -13.81
C MET A 204 16.15 15.95 -12.29
N SER A 205 17.14 16.70 -11.80
CA SER A 205 17.20 17.06 -10.38
C SER A 205 16.05 17.98 -9.93
N THR A 206 15.55 18.83 -10.84
CA THR A 206 14.39 19.68 -10.57
C THR A 206 13.09 18.86 -10.53
N ILE A 207 12.94 17.90 -11.43
CA ILE A 207 11.82 16.93 -11.43
C ILE A 207 11.85 16.11 -10.14
N GLU A 208 13.01 15.61 -9.72
CA GLU A 208 13.13 14.81 -8.50
C GLU A 208 12.80 15.62 -7.24
N ALA A 209 13.26 16.87 -7.16
CA ALA A 209 12.86 17.77 -6.08
C ALA A 209 11.33 17.97 -6.04
N LYS A 210 10.67 18.09 -7.20
CA LYS A 210 9.21 18.22 -7.31
C LYS A 210 8.46 16.92 -7.00
N ASN A 211 9.04 15.75 -7.29
CA ASN A 211 8.50 14.46 -6.86
C ASN A 211 8.50 14.34 -5.33
N VAL A 212 9.60 14.75 -4.67
CA VAL A 212 9.69 14.78 -3.21
C VAL A 212 8.69 15.78 -2.60
N GLU A 213 8.53 16.97 -3.17
CA GLU A 213 7.47 17.91 -2.76
C GLU A 213 6.06 17.30 -2.89
N LEU A 214 5.77 16.61 -4.00
CA LEU A 214 4.48 15.94 -4.22
C LEU A 214 4.21 14.83 -3.19
N ILE A 215 5.21 13.98 -2.90
CA ILE A 215 5.09 12.90 -1.91
C ILE A 215 4.86 13.48 -0.50
N ASN A 216 5.55 14.57 -0.16
CA ASN A 216 5.35 15.27 1.12
C ASN A 216 3.93 15.86 1.21
N LEU A 217 3.43 16.47 0.15
CA LEU A 217 2.06 17.01 0.09
C LEU A 217 1.00 15.90 0.15
N GLN A 218 1.21 14.77 -0.53
CA GLN A 218 0.32 13.59 -0.44
C GLN A 218 0.32 13.00 0.98
N THR A 219 1.48 12.96 1.64
CA THR A 219 1.60 12.50 3.03
C THR A 219 0.87 13.44 3.98
N ALA A 220 1.04 14.76 3.85
CA ALA A 220 0.31 15.75 4.64
C ALA A 220 -1.20 15.69 4.40
N LEU A 221 -1.64 15.48 3.15
CA LEU A 221 -3.06 15.31 2.83
C LEU A 221 -3.64 14.04 3.47
N GLY A 222 -2.90 12.92 3.45
CA GLY A 222 -3.27 11.70 4.16
C GLY A 222 -3.39 11.89 5.68
N GLN A 223 -2.49 12.69 6.28
CA GLN A 223 -2.57 13.08 7.69
C GLN A 223 -3.81 13.92 7.99
N TYR A 224 -4.15 14.91 7.13
CA TYR A 224 -5.38 15.69 7.29
C TYR A 224 -6.65 14.84 7.18
N TYR A 225 -6.69 13.84 6.29
CA TYR A 225 -7.84 12.93 6.24
C TYR A 225 -7.99 12.10 7.53
N ALA A 226 -6.88 11.58 8.07
CA ALA A 226 -6.90 10.88 9.35
C ALA A 226 -7.28 11.79 10.54
N GLU A 227 -6.87 13.07 10.52
CA GLU A 227 -7.26 14.06 11.52
C GLU A 227 -8.76 14.43 11.42
N ILE A 228 -9.31 14.51 10.20
CA ILE A 228 -10.74 14.72 9.97
C ILE A 228 -11.57 13.54 10.49
N GLU A 229 -11.16 12.29 10.20
CA GLU A 229 -11.81 11.08 10.69
C GLU A 229 -11.77 11.00 12.23
N ALA A 230 -10.59 11.25 12.83
CA ALA A 230 -10.45 11.31 14.29
C ALA A 230 -11.33 12.42 14.91
N LYS A 231 -11.46 13.57 14.25
CA LYS A 231 -12.35 14.65 14.68
C LYS A 231 -13.82 14.26 14.59
N GLU A 232 -14.25 13.57 13.53
CA GLU A 232 -15.63 13.09 13.38
C GLU A 232 -16.01 12.10 14.49
N HIS A 233 -15.11 11.17 14.83
CA HIS A 233 -15.29 10.29 15.99
C HIS A 233 -15.46 11.06 17.31
N LEU A 234 -14.60 12.06 17.58
CA LEU A 234 -14.69 12.90 18.77
C LEU A 234 -15.97 13.76 18.80
N GLU A 235 -16.46 14.22 17.65
CA GLU A 235 -17.75 14.93 17.55
C GLU A 235 -18.94 13.99 17.83
N GLY A 236 -18.85 12.72 17.39
CA GLY A 236 -19.81 11.66 17.73
C GLY A 236 -19.85 11.36 19.23
N ASP A 237 -18.69 11.11 19.86
CA ASP A 237 -18.57 10.87 21.30
C ASP A 237 -19.10 12.06 22.12
N LEU A 238 -18.81 13.28 21.69
CA LEU A 238 -19.29 14.51 22.31
C LEU A 238 -20.81 14.68 22.17
N ALA A 239 -21.41 14.26 21.05
CA ALA A 239 -22.85 14.23 20.86
C ALA A 239 -23.51 13.18 21.78
N HIS A 240 -22.92 11.99 21.89
CA HIS A 240 -23.41 10.94 22.78
C HIS A 240 -23.34 11.35 24.26
N ALA A 241 -22.21 11.90 24.71
CA ALA A 241 -22.06 12.41 26.07
C ALA A 241 -23.06 13.55 26.40
N LYS A 242 -23.39 14.41 25.43
CA LYS A 242 -24.46 15.41 25.58
C LYS A 242 -25.84 14.79 25.73
N GLU A 243 -26.14 13.71 24.99
CA GLU A 243 -27.39 12.96 25.10
C GLU A 243 -27.51 12.28 26.48
N GLU A 244 -26.43 11.66 26.97
CA GLU A 244 -26.39 11.09 28.32
C GLU A 244 -26.57 12.14 29.41
N VAL A 245 -25.90 13.30 29.30
CA VAL A 245 -26.09 14.43 30.22
C VAL A 245 -27.53 14.94 30.19
N ALA A 246 -28.17 14.99 29.01
CA ALA A 246 -29.58 15.38 28.89
C ALA A 246 -30.50 14.36 29.59
N LYS A 247 -30.30 13.05 29.38
CA LYS A 247 -31.06 11.97 30.05
C LYS A 247 -30.88 12.01 31.57
N LEU A 248 -29.65 12.17 32.06
CA LEU A 248 -29.36 12.27 33.50
C LEU A 248 -29.97 13.54 34.13
N SER A 249 -29.98 14.66 33.39
CA SER A 249 -30.62 15.91 33.82
C SER A 249 -32.15 15.77 33.90
N GLU A 250 -32.78 15.06 32.95
CA GLU A 250 -34.20 14.75 33.00
C GLU A 250 -34.55 13.82 34.18
N LEU A 251 -33.76 12.76 34.40
CA LEU A 251 -33.93 11.87 35.54
C LEU A 251 -33.78 12.60 36.88
N LEU A 252 -32.79 13.49 37.01
CA LEU A 252 -32.60 14.33 38.20
C LEU A 252 -33.82 15.22 38.45
N LYS A 253 -34.30 15.92 37.41
CA LYS A 253 -35.49 16.78 37.51
C LYS A 253 -36.74 16.00 37.91
N ASN A 254 -36.92 14.78 37.39
CA ASN A 254 -38.04 13.92 37.75
C ASN A 254 -37.94 13.43 39.22
N ALA A 255 -36.73 13.10 39.69
CA ALA A 255 -36.47 12.77 41.08
C ALA A 255 -36.73 13.96 42.02
N ASP A 256 -36.32 15.17 41.66
CA ASP A 256 -36.60 16.40 42.42
C ASP A 256 -38.11 16.68 42.52
N ILE A 257 -38.86 16.51 41.43
CA ILE A 257 -40.33 16.64 41.42
C ILE A 257 -40.95 15.59 42.36
N GLN A 258 -40.50 14.34 42.31
CA GLN A 258 -40.98 13.27 43.17
C GLN A 258 -40.65 13.53 44.66
N ALA A 259 -39.46 14.05 44.95
CA ALA A 259 -39.07 14.47 46.29
C ALA A 259 -40.00 15.57 46.82
N GLU A 260 -40.25 16.62 46.05
CA GLU A 260 -41.17 17.70 46.45
C GLU A 260 -42.65 17.26 46.49
N VAL A 261 -43.07 16.21 45.77
CA VAL A 261 -44.39 15.55 45.97
C VAL A 261 -44.42 14.86 47.33
N SER A 262 -43.48 13.95 47.61
CA SER A 262 -43.47 13.17 48.85
C SER A 262 -43.31 14.06 50.10
N LYS A 263 -42.59 15.17 49.99
CA LYS A 263 -42.48 16.21 51.03
C LYS A 263 -43.82 16.89 51.30
N ARG A 264 -44.57 17.29 50.27
CA ARG A 264 -45.92 17.87 50.43
C ARG A 264 -46.91 16.87 51.03
N GLU A 265 -46.83 15.59 50.65
CA GLU A 265 -47.63 14.52 51.25
C GLU A 265 -47.28 14.33 52.74
N ASN A 266 -45.99 14.33 53.10
CA ASN A 266 -45.55 14.29 54.48
C ASN A 266 -46.04 15.50 55.30
N ASP A 267 -45.96 16.72 54.75
CA ASP A 267 -46.47 17.94 55.40
C ASP A 267 -48.00 17.89 55.59
N GLU A 268 -48.74 17.31 54.64
CA GLU A 268 -50.19 17.09 54.76
C GLU A 268 -50.52 16.02 55.83
N ILE A 269 -49.75 14.92 55.87
CA ILE A 269 -49.89 13.87 56.89
C ILE A 269 -49.58 14.42 58.28
N LEU A 270 -48.52 15.22 58.43
CA LEU A 270 -48.18 15.91 59.68
C LEU A 270 -49.30 16.87 60.11
N SER A 271 -49.88 17.61 59.17
CA SER A 271 -51.02 18.50 59.44
C SER A 271 -52.27 17.74 59.91
N LYS A 272 -52.59 16.61 59.27
CA LYS A 272 -53.68 15.70 59.68
C LYS A 272 -53.40 15.06 61.04
N LEU A 273 -52.15 14.68 61.31
CA LEU A 273 -51.73 14.11 62.60
C LEU A 273 -51.85 15.13 63.73
N LEU A 274 -51.41 16.38 63.52
CA LEU A 274 -51.59 17.48 64.48
C LEU A 274 -53.07 17.80 64.72
N GLN A 275 -53.93 17.70 63.69
CA GLN A 275 -55.38 17.84 63.87
C GLN A 275 -55.96 16.68 64.69
N ALA A 276 -55.58 15.44 64.39
CA ALA A 276 -56.01 14.26 65.14
C ALA A 276 -55.56 14.34 66.60
N GLU A 277 -54.31 14.73 66.86
CA GLU A 277 -53.75 14.93 68.20
C GLU A 277 -54.55 15.97 69.00
N ARG A 278 -54.88 17.13 68.40
CA ARG A 278 -55.77 18.12 69.05
C ARG A 278 -57.11 17.50 69.43
N THR A 279 -57.79 16.81 68.50
CA THR A 279 -59.07 16.17 68.82
C THR A 279 -58.94 15.10 69.89
N LEU A 280 -57.82 14.36 69.94
CA LEU A 280 -57.53 13.39 71.00
C LEU A 280 -57.34 14.08 72.35
N THR A 281 -56.65 15.22 72.41
CA THR A 281 -56.53 16.01 73.65
C THR A 281 -57.88 16.56 74.12
N ASP A 282 -58.73 17.03 73.20
CA ASP A 282 -60.10 17.47 73.52
C ASP A 282 -60.96 16.30 74.03
N TRP A 283 -60.91 15.15 73.37
CA TRP A 283 -61.62 13.94 73.80
C TRP A 283 -61.13 13.44 75.16
N LYS A 284 -59.81 13.44 75.41
CA LYS A 284 -59.23 13.11 76.71
C LYS A 284 -59.70 14.09 77.79
N GLY A 285 -59.77 15.39 77.49
CA GLY A 285 -60.35 16.39 78.39
C GLY A 285 -61.83 16.12 78.71
N ARG A 286 -62.64 15.72 77.71
CA ARG A 286 -64.04 15.30 77.92
C ARG A 286 -64.15 14.04 78.76
N VAL A 287 -63.30 13.04 78.52
CA VAL A 287 -63.25 11.79 79.31
C VAL A 287 -62.90 12.10 80.76
N ASN A 288 -61.83 12.86 81.03
CA ASN A 288 -61.47 13.30 82.39
C ASN A 288 -62.64 14.01 83.09
N LYS A 289 -63.35 14.90 82.39
CA LYS A 289 -64.53 15.59 82.94
C LYS A 289 -65.69 14.63 83.27
N LEU A 290 -65.96 13.66 82.39
CA LEU A 290 -66.96 12.62 82.63
C LEU A 290 -66.54 11.69 83.78
N GLU A 291 -65.25 11.39 83.94
CA GLU A 291 -64.71 10.63 85.07
C GLU A 291 -64.87 11.40 86.39
N GLU A 292 -64.57 12.71 86.41
CA GLU A 292 -64.83 13.57 87.56
C GLU A 292 -66.32 13.62 87.93
N ASP A 293 -67.20 13.77 86.95
CA ASP A 293 -68.65 13.81 87.16
C ASP A 293 -69.19 12.44 87.60
N ASN A 294 -68.65 11.33 87.07
CA ASN A 294 -68.94 9.99 87.56
C ASN A 294 -68.47 9.81 89.01
N ALA A 295 -67.29 10.32 89.38
CA ALA A 295 -66.80 10.31 90.75
C ALA A 295 -67.64 11.19 91.70
N LYS A 296 -68.18 12.33 91.22
CA LYS A 296 -69.16 13.14 91.96
C LYS A 296 -70.45 12.36 92.19
N LEU A 297 -70.99 11.70 91.15
CA LEU A 297 -72.19 10.87 91.25
C LEU A 297 -71.99 9.65 92.17
N ARG A 298 -70.84 8.97 92.12
CA ARG A 298 -70.49 7.88 93.05
C ARG A 298 -70.47 8.36 94.50
N ARG A 299 -69.79 9.48 94.80
CA ARG A 299 -69.80 10.06 96.16
C ARG A 299 -71.21 10.45 96.62
N ALA A 300 -72.04 11.01 95.74
CA ALA A 300 -73.42 11.35 96.07
C ALA A 300 -74.30 10.10 96.33
N LEU A 301 -74.06 9.02 95.59
CA LEU A 301 -74.70 7.71 95.80
C LEU A 301 -74.23 7.04 97.10
N GLU A 302 -72.94 7.08 97.42
CA GLU A 302 -72.40 6.59 98.69
C GLU A 302 -72.99 7.36 99.87
N GLN A 303 -73.13 8.69 99.76
CA GLN A 303 -73.81 9.52 100.77
C GLN A 303 -75.30 9.17 100.91
N SER A 304 -76.03 8.96 99.81
CA SER A 304 -77.45 8.62 99.87
C SER A 304 -77.68 7.20 100.40
N MET A 305 -76.83 6.24 100.03
CA MET A 305 -76.84 4.87 100.59
C MET A 305 -76.49 4.87 102.08
N THR A 306 -75.51 5.69 102.50
CA THR A 306 -75.18 5.87 103.92
C THR A 306 -76.37 6.47 104.69
N ARG A 307 -77.07 7.45 104.11
CA ARG A 307 -78.31 8.01 104.69
C ARG A 307 -79.43 6.98 104.76
N LEU A 308 -79.62 6.17 103.71
CA LEU A 308 -80.65 5.12 103.66
C LEU A 308 -80.38 4.05 104.72
N ASN A 309 -79.17 3.49 104.78
CA ASN A 309 -78.78 2.49 105.78
C ASN A 309 -78.93 3.03 107.21
N ARG A 310 -78.63 4.31 107.42
CA ARG A 310 -78.83 4.98 108.72
C ARG A 310 -80.30 5.25 109.06
N MET A 311 -81.20 5.25 108.07
CA MET A 311 -82.65 5.36 108.27
C MET A 311 -83.37 4.00 108.33
N SER A 312 -82.78 2.93 107.78
CA SER A 312 -83.38 1.59 107.78
C SER A 312 -83.06 0.75 109.03
N VAL A 313 -82.02 1.10 109.79
CA VAL A 313 -81.63 0.41 111.04
C VAL A 313 -82.51 0.80 112.24
N ASP A 314 -83.20 1.95 112.19
CA ASP A 314 -83.98 2.50 113.32
C ASP A 314 -85.48 2.11 113.31
N SER A 315 -85.92 1.16 112.50
CA SER A 315 -87.34 0.75 112.41
C SER A 315 -87.60 -0.75 112.47
N ASP A 316 -86.89 -1.47 113.35
CA ASP A 316 -87.16 -2.89 113.65
C ASP A 316 -88.44 -3.07 114.47
N PHE A 317 -89.56 -3.21 113.75
CA PHE A 317 -90.55 -4.30 113.84
C PHE A 317 -90.80 -4.97 115.20
N LEU A 318 -90.98 -4.22 116.29
CA LEU A 318 -91.35 -4.73 117.61
C LEU A 318 -92.68 -4.13 118.09
N VAL A 319 -93.79 -4.83 117.85
CA VAL A 319 -95.10 -4.49 118.44
C VAL A 319 -95.01 -4.66 119.95
N ASP A 320 -95.23 -3.59 120.72
CA ASP A 320 -95.09 -3.61 122.19
C ASP A 320 -95.92 -4.75 122.80
N ARG A 321 -95.23 -5.66 123.51
CA ARG A 321 -95.80 -6.79 124.22
C ARG A 321 -96.98 -6.40 125.12
N ARG A 322 -97.01 -5.17 125.66
CA ARG A 322 -98.14 -4.65 126.45
C ARG A 322 -99.42 -4.48 125.62
N ILE A 323 -99.31 -4.05 124.36
CA ILE A 323 -100.44 -3.89 123.45
C ILE A 323 -101.02 -5.27 123.11
N VAL A 324 -100.15 -6.24 122.80
CA VAL A 324 -100.54 -7.63 122.52
C VAL A 324 -101.25 -8.26 123.72
N ILE A 325 -100.69 -8.16 124.93
CA ILE A 325 -101.32 -8.67 126.15
C ILE A 325 -102.68 -8.01 126.38
N LYS A 326 -102.79 -6.68 126.22
CA LYS A 326 -104.04 -5.96 126.45
C LYS A 326 -105.14 -6.39 125.48
N LEU A 327 -104.81 -6.58 124.20
CA LEU A 327 -105.73 -7.10 123.19
C LEU A 327 -106.25 -8.50 123.57
N LEU A 328 -105.34 -9.40 123.97
CA LEU A 328 -105.68 -10.77 124.42
C LEU A 328 -106.60 -10.76 125.65
N VAL A 329 -106.33 -9.90 126.64
CA VAL A 329 -107.18 -9.73 127.83
C VAL A 329 -108.56 -9.18 127.47
N THR A 330 -108.64 -8.18 126.58
CA THR A 330 -109.96 -7.67 126.11
C THR A 330 -110.75 -8.69 125.32
N TYR A 331 -110.10 -9.62 124.61
CA TYR A 331 -110.79 -10.69 123.89
C TYR A 331 -111.49 -11.66 124.85
N PHE A 332 -110.81 -12.09 125.92
CA PHE A 332 -111.40 -12.96 126.94
C PHE A 332 -112.42 -12.27 127.85
N GLN A 333 -112.17 -11.02 128.27
CA GLN A 333 -113.11 -10.29 129.15
C GLN A 333 -114.44 -9.93 128.47
N ARG A 334 -114.47 -9.84 127.13
CA ARG A 334 -115.58 -9.25 126.37
C ARG A 334 -116.29 -10.28 125.50
N ASN A 335 -116.55 -11.47 126.07
CA ASN A 335 -117.27 -12.60 125.46
C ASN A 335 -116.81 -12.92 124.02
N TYR A 336 -115.49 -13.10 123.83
CA TYR A 336 -114.91 -13.55 122.55
C TYR A 336 -115.26 -12.64 121.36
N SER A 337 -115.22 -11.32 121.56
CA SER A 337 -115.51 -10.32 120.51
C SER A 337 -114.67 -10.53 119.24
N LYS A 338 -115.36 -10.70 118.10
CA LYS A 338 -114.73 -10.86 116.78
C LYS A 338 -113.96 -9.63 116.31
N GLU A 339 -114.36 -8.43 116.74
CA GLU A 339 -113.69 -7.16 116.36
C GLU A 339 -112.28 -7.06 116.96
N VAL A 340 -112.11 -7.52 118.20
CA VAL A 340 -110.80 -7.55 118.86
C VAL A 340 -109.88 -8.57 118.18
N LEU A 341 -110.43 -9.70 117.74
CA LEU A 341 -109.68 -10.72 116.99
C LEU A 341 -109.23 -10.22 115.62
N ASP A 342 -110.10 -9.53 114.86
CA ASP A 342 -109.74 -8.88 113.59
C ASP A 342 -108.66 -7.80 113.76
N LEU A 343 -108.74 -7.00 114.85
CA LEU A 343 -107.70 -6.02 115.16
C LEU A 343 -106.36 -6.69 115.52
N MET A 344 -106.38 -7.80 116.27
CA MET A 344 -105.17 -8.60 116.54
C MET A 344 -104.55 -9.16 115.26
N VAL A 345 -105.36 -9.73 114.37
CA VAL A 345 -104.93 -10.24 113.05
C VAL A 345 -104.19 -9.15 112.26
N ARG A 346 -104.74 -7.92 112.26
CA ARG A 346 -104.16 -6.79 111.54
C ARG A 346 -102.91 -6.21 112.21
N MET A 347 -102.84 -6.15 113.55
CA MET A 347 -101.69 -5.59 114.28
C MET A 347 -100.51 -6.56 114.43
N LEU A 348 -100.76 -7.87 114.56
CA LEU A 348 -99.70 -8.87 114.70
C LEU A 348 -99.27 -9.46 113.34
N GLY A 349 -99.94 -9.09 112.24
CA GLY A 349 -99.58 -9.57 110.89
C GLY A 349 -99.80 -11.06 110.70
N PHE A 350 -100.90 -11.61 111.22
CA PHE A 350 -101.26 -13.03 111.05
C PHE A 350 -101.30 -13.37 109.55
N THR A 351 -100.65 -14.46 109.13
CA THR A 351 -100.73 -14.93 107.74
C THR A 351 -102.11 -15.54 107.47
N ASP A 352 -102.46 -15.74 106.19
CA ASP A 352 -103.79 -16.24 105.83
C ASP A 352 -104.04 -17.67 106.35
N GLU A 353 -102.98 -18.46 106.54
CA GLU A 353 -103.04 -19.78 107.19
C GLU A 353 -103.43 -19.69 108.68
N ASP A 354 -102.94 -18.68 109.39
CA ASP A 354 -103.29 -18.48 110.81
C ASP A 354 -104.71 -17.93 110.96
N LYS A 355 -105.12 -17.00 110.08
CA LYS A 355 -106.52 -16.51 109.99
C LYS A 355 -107.52 -17.67 109.78
N GLN A 356 -107.11 -18.67 108.99
CA GLN A 356 -107.93 -19.85 108.71
C GLN A 356 -108.07 -20.78 109.92
N ARG A 357 -107.04 -20.87 110.80
CA ARG A 357 -107.10 -21.65 112.06
C ARG A 357 -107.96 -21.01 113.16
N ILE A 358 -108.09 -19.69 113.16
CA ILE A 358 -108.90 -18.92 114.15
C ILE A 358 -110.32 -18.57 113.65
N GLY A 359 -110.75 -19.14 112.52
CA GLY A 359 -112.16 -19.12 112.08
C GLY A 359 -112.67 -17.81 111.46
N VAL A 360 -111.80 -16.89 111.05
CA VAL A 360 -112.17 -15.61 110.40
C VAL A 360 -112.24 -15.77 108.88
N ALA A 361 -113.00 -16.77 108.43
CA ALA A 361 -112.89 -17.33 107.08
C ALA A 361 -113.47 -16.45 105.95
N GLN A 362 -112.74 -16.42 104.82
CA GLN A 362 -113.25 -16.72 103.47
C GLN A 362 -114.22 -15.72 102.78
N GLN A 363 -113.70 -14.78 101.96
CA GLN A 363 -114.45 -14.13 100.84
C GLN A 363 -113.57 -13.39 99.78
N GLY A 364 -113.51 -13.93 98.54
CA GLY A 364 -113.17 -13.25 97.24
C GLY A 364 -111.73 -12.74 96.95
N GLY A 365 -111.20 -12.68 95.70
CA GLY A 365 -111.61 -13.31 94.42
C GLY A 365 -111.30 -12.58 93.08
N GLY A 366 -110.09 -12.73 92.49
CA GLY A 366 -109.91 -12.91 91.01
C GLY A 366 -109.30 -11.85 90.04
N LYS A 367 -108.32 -12.31 89.22
CA LYS A 367 -108.24 -12.28 87.70
C LYS A 367 -107.73 -11.03 86.91
N GLY A 368 -106.80 -11.24 85.93
CA GLY A 368 -106.53 -10.33 84.78
C GLY A 368 -105.25 -10.59 83.93
N VAL A 369 -105.32 -10.61 82.58
CA VAL A 369 -104.21 -10.90 81.60
C VAL A 369 -104.45 -10.20 80.23
N VAL A 370 -103.41 -9.64 79.55
CA VAL A 370 -103.30 -9.24 78.10
C VAL A 370 -101.85 -8.80 77.73
N ARG A 371 -101.33 -8.63 76.48
CA ARG A 371 -101.53 -9.26 75.13
C ARG A 371 -100.58 -8.67 74.03
N GLY A 372 -99.55 -9.39 73.54
CA GLY A 372 -98.88 -9.22 72.22
C GLY A 372 -98.02 -7.95 71.99
N VAL A 373 -97.14 -7.80 70.97
CA VAL A 373 -97.07 -8.35 69.58
C VAL A 373 -95.62 -8.28 68.99
N LEU A 374 -95.20 -9.31 68.22
CA LEU A 374 -94.26 -9.42 67.03
C LEU A 374 -93.30 -8.25 66.64
N GLY A 375 -92.09 -8.44 66.05
CA GLY A 375 -91.25 -9.64 65.76
C GLY A 375 -90.18 -9.45 64.62
N PHE A 376 -88.95 -9.99 64.78
CA PHE A 376 -87.90 -10.38 63.78
C PHE A 376 -87.38 -9.38 62.67
N PRO A 377 -86.28 -9.67 61.91
CA PRO A 377 -85.08 -10.52 62.13
C PRO A 377 -83.73 -9.79 61.86
N GLY A 378 -82.59 -10.51 61.77
CA GLY A 378 -81.26 -9.96 61.44
C GLY A 378 -80.66 -10.41 60.09
N ARG A 379 -79.54 -9.76 59.71
CA ARG A 379 -78.54 -10.06 58.64
C ARG A 379 -79.01 -10.74 57.33
N LEU A 380 -78.75 -10.07 56.19
CA LEU A 380 -78.13 -10.69 54.99
C LEU A 380 -77.50 -9.64 54.03
N VAL A 381 -76.69 -10.17 53.11
CA VAL A 381 -75.70 -9.61 52.17
C VAL A 381 -76.18 -8.61 51.08
N GLY A 382 -75.35 -7.59 50.79
CA GLY A 382 -74.87 -7.26 49.42
C GLY A 382 -75.63 -6.29 48.49
N GLY A 383 -74.99 -5.14 48.17
CA GLY A 383 -75.27 -4.27 46.99
C GLY A 383 -76.57 -3.45 47.04
N ILE A 384 -76.75 -2.33 46.32
CA ILE A 384 -75.94 -1.56 45.35
C ILE A 384 -76.34 -0.06 45.50
N LEU A 385 -75.52 0.86 44.98
CA LEU A 385 -75.92 2.14 44.35
C LEU A 385 -75.85 3.46 45.17
N GLY A 386 -74.83 4.27 44.85
CA GLY A 386 -75.06 5.63 44.33
C GLY A 386 -74.78 6.85 45.23
N GLY A 387 -73.88 7.74 44.76
CA GLY A 387 -73.88 9.16 45.16
C GLY A 387 -72.52 9.73 45.61
N SER A 388 -71.69 10.20 44.67
CA SER A 388 -70.41 10.86 44.95
C SER A 388 -70.47 12.39 44.74
N SER A 389 -69.75 13.14 45.59
CA SER A 389 -69.24 14.49 45.33
C SER A 389 -68.35 14.93 46.51
N GLY A 390 -67.07 15.26 46.37
CA GLY A 390 -66.15 15.11 45.22
C GLY A 390 -64.93 16.04 45.39
N GLN A 391 -63.72 15.62 44.97
CA GLN A 391 -62.63 16.53 44.59
C GLN A 391 -61.44 15.83 43.89
N VAL A 392 -60.72 16.62 43.07
CA VAL A 392 -59.38 16.40 42.46
C VAL A 392 -59.29 15.47 41.22
N PRO A 393 -58.58 15.86 40.14
CA PRO A 393 -58.50 15.10 38.88
C PRO A 393 -57.12 14.47 38.59
N THR A 394 -57.11 13.32 37.92
CA THR A 394 -56.02 12.87 37.03
C THR A 394 -56.57 11.92 35.98
N ASN A 395 -56.23 12.12 34.70
CA ASN A 395 -56.59 11.21 33.62
C ASN A 395 -55.75 9.93 33.71
N ALA A 396 -56.37 8.81 34.08
CA ALA A 396 -55.88 7.47 33.78
C ALA A 396 -56.65 6.92 32.58
N ALA A 397 -56.03 6.94 31.41
CA ALA A 397 -56.36 6.02 30.34
C ALA A 397 -55.56 4.72 30.54
N THR A 398 -56.01 3.63 29.91
CA THR A 398 -55.32 2.33 29.81
C THR A 398 -54.96 1.64 31.13
N ASP A 399 -55.98 1.12 31.82
CA ASP A 399 -55.85 -0.07 32.68
C ASP A 399 -57.09 -0.96 32.47
N ASN A 400 -56.99 -1.88 31.51
CA ASN A 400 -57.96 -2.96 31.25
C ASN A 400 -57.44 -4.01 30.25
N GLN A 401 -56.11 -4.13 30.06
CA GLN A 401 -55.54 -5.30 29.43
C GLN A 401 -55.48 -6.41 30.48
N SER A 402 -56.21 -7.49 30.25
CA SER A 402 -56.26 -8.61 31.18
C SER A 402 -54.89 -9.27 31.29
N PHE A 403 -54.59 -9.93 32.40
CA PHE A 403 -53.38 -10.76 32.55
C PHE A 403 -53.28 -11.82 31.44
N ALA A 404 -54.42 -12.26 30.89
CA ALA A 404 -54.48 -13.12 29.71
C ALA A 404 -53.99 -12.43 28.43
N ASP A 405 -54.33 -11.15 28.22
CA ASP A 405 -53.88 -10.38 27.05
C ASP A 405 -52.37 -10.11 27.14
N LEU A 406 -51.85 -9.77 28.32
CA LEU A 406 -50.41 -9.63 28.56
C LEU A 406 -49.65 -10.96 28.36
N TRP A 407 -50.27 -12.11 28.67
CA TRP A 407 -49.71 -13.42 28.36
C TRP A 407 -49.76 -13.76 26.87
N VAL A 408 -50.82 -13.36 26.16
CA VAL A 408 -50.93 -13.52 24.70
C VAL A 408 -49.91 -12.64 23.99
N ASP A 409 -49.76 -11.37 24.39
CA ASP A 409 -48.72 -10.47 23.88
C ASP A 409 -47.32 -10.99 24.19
N PHE A 410 -47.08 -11.57 25.38
CA PHE A 410 -45.81 -12.21 25.71
C PHE A 410 -45.54 -13.43 24.81
N LEU A 411 -46.52 -14.31 24.60
CA LEU A 411 -46.37 -15.49 23.74
C LEU A 411 -46.20 -15.12 22.26
N LEU A 412 -46.95 -14.13 21.77
CA LEU A 412 -46.79 -13.59 20.41
C LEU A 412 -45.39 -12.99 20.24
N LYS A 413 -44.96 -12.14 21.19
CA LYS A 413 -43.64 -11.51 21.18
C LYS A 413 -42.50 -12.53 21.32
N GLU A 414 -42.66 -13.59 22.11
CA GLU A 414 -41.68 -14.68 22.21
C GLU A 414 -41.65 -15.52 20.92
N SER A 415 -42.78 -15.69 20.23
CA SER A 415 -42.84 -16.39 18.94
C SER A 415 -42.21 -15.58 17.80
N GLU A 416 -42.53 -14.29 17.69
CA GLU A 416 -41.93 -13.34 16.74
C GLU A 416 -40.42 -13.22 16.98
N GLU A 417 -39.99 -13.14 18.25
CA GLU A 417 -38.59 -13.07 18.63
C GLU A 417 -37.82 -14.37 18.34
N ARG A 418 -38.49 -15.53 18.37
CA ARG A 418 -37.92 -16.82 17.94
C ARG A 418 -37.79 -16.88 16.41
N GLU A 419 -38.85 -16.55 15.69
CA GLU A 419 -38.85 -16.48 14.22
C GLU A 419 -37.81 -15.49 13.70
N ARG A 420 -37.65 -14.34 14.37
CA ARG A 420 -36.62 -13.33 14.06
C ARG A 420 -35.20 -13.87 14.26
N ARG A 421 -34.93 -14.68 15.29
CA ARG A 421 -33.61 -15.32 15.45
C ARG A 421 -33.38 -16.41 14.41
N GLU A 422 -34.38 -17.25 14.14
CA GLU A 422 -34.30 -18.29 13.10
C GLU A 422 -34.08 -17.66 11.70
N ALA A 423 -34.69 -16.50 11.42
CA ALA A 423 -34.44 -15.72 10.20
C ALA A 423 -33.05 -15.08 10.16
N MET A 424 -32.51 -14.60 11.29
CA MET A 424 -31.15 -14.05 11.36
C MET A 424 -30.08 -15.15 11.25
N ASP A 425 -30.30 -16.33 11.82
CA ASP A 425 -29.41 -17.50 11.69
C ASP A 425 -29.46 -18.10 10.27
N ALA A 426 -30.64 -18.10 9.62
CA ALA A 426 -30.78 -18.44 8.21
C ALA A 426 -30.07 -17.42 7.28
N ALA A 427 -30.14 -16.12 7.61
CA ALA A 427 -29.41 -15.09 6.88
C ALA A 427 -27.88 -15.19 7.09
N ALA A 428 -27.43 -15.44 8.32
CA ALA A 428 -26.00 -15.59 8.65
C ALA A 428 -25.38 -16.83 7.99
N SER A 429 -26.08 -17.96 7.99
CA SER A 429 -25.65 -19.16 7.26
C SER A 429 -25.59 -18.95 5.74
N SER A 430 -26.52 -18.17 5.16
CA SER A 430 -26.45 -17.79 3.74
C SER A 430 -25.30 -16.81 3.40
N ALA A 431 -24.76 -16.10 4.40
CA ALA A 431 -23.64 -15.18 4.22
C ALA A 431 -22.28 -15.90 4.30
N GLN A 432 -22.12 -16.89 5.18
CA GLN A 432 -20.87 -17.65 5.29
C GLN A 432 -20.54 -18.44 4.01
N ASP A 433 -21.55 -18.96 3.30
CA ASP A 433 -21.37 -19.63 2.00
C ASP A 433 -20.85 -18.69 0.87
N ARG A 434 -20.77 -17.37 1.09
CA ARG A 434 -20.24 -16.39 0.12
C ARG A 434 -18.84 -15.86 0.43
N GLU A 435 -18.31 -16.04 1.63
CA GLU A 435 -16.96 -15.54 1.98
C GLU A 435 -15.84 -16.56 1.79
N GLU A 436 -16.13 -17.86 1.67
CA GLU A 436 -15.09 -18.90 1.51
C GLU A 436 -14.52 -19.03 0.06
N LEU A 437 -14.87 -18.12 -0.86
CA LEU A 437 -14.35 -18.13 -2.24
C LEU A 437 -13.21 -17.12 -2.53
N HIS A 438 -12.83 -16.27 -1.57
CA HIS A 438 -11.89 -15.15 -1.81
C HIS A 438 -10.73 -15.01 -0.81
N ARG A 439 -10.08 -16.12 -0.42
CA ARG A 439 -8.73 -16.05 0.17
C ARG A 439 -7.86 -17.28 -0.13
N GLY A 440 -7.15 -17.26 -1.27
CA GLY A 440 -6.16 -18.30 -1.56
C GLY A 440 -5.41 -18.19 -2.89
N ALA A 441 -4.37 -17.33 -2.96
CA ALA A 441 -3.27 -17.49 -3.92
C ALA A 441 -1.99 -16.74 -3.48
N ASN A 442 -0.87 -17.49 -3.45
CA ASN A 442 0.53 -17.06 -3.53
C ASN A 442 1.18 -16.27 -2.36
N MET A 443 2.06 -16.96 -1.63
CA MET A 443 3.52 -16.73 -1.74
C MET A 443 4.31 -17.92 -1.15
N ALA A 444 5.37 -18.37 -1.84
CA ALA A 444 6.26 -19.46 -1.41
C ALA A 444 7.72 -19.22 -1.85
N ASN A 445 8.67 -19.71 -1.01
CA ASN A 445 10.15 -19.77 -1.15
C ASN A 445 10.95 -18.46 -0.87
N VAL A 446 12.16 -18.45 -0.26
CA VAL A 446 12.95 -19.50 0.45
C VAL A 446 14.02 -18.90 1.43
N SER A 447 13.95 -19.27 2.72
CA SER A 447 15.02 -19.80 3.62
C SER A 447 16.39 -19.05 3.83
N PRO A 448 17.34 -19.54 4.69
CA PRO A 448 17.25 -19.69 6.17
C PRO A 448 18.55 -19.34 7.00
N THR A 449 18.43 -19.02 8.30
CA THR A 449 19.45 -19.25 9.38
C THR A 449 18.88 -18.90 10.78
N LYS A 450 18.59 -19.86 11.69
CA LYS A 450 19.39 -20.45 12.82
C LYS A 450 19.39 -19.61 14.14
N PRO A 451 19.63 -20.20 15.36
CA PRO A 451 18.54 -20.47 16.32
C PRO A 451 18.82 -20.10 17.81
N GLU A 452 17.96 -20.59 18.74
CA GLU A 452 18.13 -20.85 20.21
C GLU A 452 17.21 -20.02 21.17
N PRO A 453 16.85 -20.51 22.40
CA PRO A 453 15.84 -21.58 22.60
C PRO A 453 14.89 -21.40 23.84
N ILE A 454 14.16 -22.48 24.22
CA ILE A 454 13.65 -22.86 25.58
C ILE A 454 12.13 -22.69 25.93
N THR A 455 11.40 -23.83 25.81
CA THR A 455 10.30 -24.37 26.70
C THR A 455 8.95 -23.65 26.87
N ASN A 456 7.78 -24.29 27.11
CA ASN A 456 7.38 -25.71 27.18
C ASN A 456 5.83 -25.91 27.06
N VAL A 457 5.38 -26.99 26.40
CA VAL A 457 4.35 -28.02 26.80
C VAL A 457 2.97 -27.51 27.33
N THR A 458 1.78 -27.89 26.83
CA THR A 458 1.18 -29.27 26.75
C THR A 458 -0.18 -29.30 25.99
N SER A 459 -0.56 -30.47 25.43
CA SER A 459 -1.95 -31.03 25.24
C SER A 459 -3.01 -30.26 24.40
N THR A 460 -3.99 -30.86 23.69
CA THR A 460 -4.37 -32.25 23.30
C THR A 460 -5.49 -32.17 22.23
N GLY A 461 -5.66 -33.15 21.35
CA GLY A 461 -6.90 -33.29 20.55
C GLY A 461 -6.76 -34.13 19.26
N SER A 462 -7.64 -35.12 19.05
CA SER A 462 -7.51 -36.15 17.99
C SER A 462 -8.72 -36.17 17.04
N GLY A 463 -8.52 -36.65 15.81
CA GLY A 463 -9.58 -37.02 14.83
C GLY A 463 -9.22 -36.58 13.41
N LEU A 464 -8.71 -37.40 12.48
CA LEU A 464 -9.21 -38.62 11.80
C LEU A 464 -10.42 -38.45 10.87
N SER A 465 -10.18 -38.81 9.59
CA SER A 465 -11.12 -39.23 8.53
C SER A 465 -11.78 -38.16 7.63
N ARG A 466 -12.16 -38.43 6.36
CA ARG A 466 -11.68 -39.36 5.29
C ARG A 466 -12.58 -39.14 4.04
N THR A 467 -12.02 -39.05 2.81
CA THR A 467 -12.70 -39.36 1.50
C THR A 467 -13.96 -38.52 1.09
N ASN A 468 -14.41 -38.34 -0.17
CA ASN A 468 -14.17 -39.04 -1.45
C ASN A 468 -14.64 -38.24 -2.71
N LEU A 469 -14.06 -38.57 -3.88
CA LEU A 469 -14.66 -38.70 -5.25
C LEU A 469 -15.36 -37.54 -6.02
N PHE A 470 -14.68 -37.14 -7.11
CA PHE A 470 -15.13 -36.82 -8.50
C PHE A 470 -16.35 -37.65 -9.03
N PRO A 471 -17.09 -37.27 -10.13
CA PRO A 471 -16.48 -36.98 -11.46
C PRO A 471 -17.22 -36.18 -12.58
N SER A 472 -16.46 -35.86 -13.66
CA SER A 472 -16.87 -35.91 -15.10
C SER A 472 -17.89 -34.87 -15.65
N GLN A 473 -17.90 -34.38 -16.91
CA GLN A 473 -16.99 -34.34 -18.09
C GLN A 473 -17.50 -33.25 -19.08
N ASN A 474 -16.66 -32.87 -20.06
CA ASN A 474 -16.95 -32.32 -21.42
C ASN A 474 -18.42 -32.02 -21.80
N SER A 475 -18.74 -30.92 -22.47
CA SER A 475 -18.51 -30.85 -23.94
C SER A 475 -18.84 -29.51 -24.62
N THR A 476 -18.26 -29.39 -25.81
CA THR A 476 -18.18 -28.36 -26.85
C THR A 476 -19.46 -27.60 -27.29
N SER A 477 -19.22 -26.40 -27.85
CA SER A 477 -20.08 -25.40 -28.54
C SER A 477 -20.84 -25.91 -29.80
N PRO A 478 -21.61 -25.10 -30.61
CA PRO A 478 -21.79 -23.62 -30.65
C PRO A 478 -23.20 -23.00 -30.96
N PHE A 479 -23.26 -21.66 -30.87
CA PHE A 479 -24.10 -20.61 -31.54
C PHE A 479 -25.13 -20.99 -32.64
N PRO A 480 -26.28 -20.25 -32.84
CA PRO A 480 -26.25 -18.80 -33.18
C PRO A 480 -27.45 -17.85 -32.86
N TYR A 481 -27.14 -16.54 -32.88
CA TYR A 481 -27.90 -15.34 -33.30
C TYR A 481 -29.42 -15.13 -33.00
N ARG A 482 -29.74 -13.95 -32.43
CA ARG A 482 -30.54 -12.83 -33.02
C ARG A 482 -31.57 -12.20 -32.06
N GLY A 483 -31.44 -10.90 -31.79
CA GLY A 483 -32.44 -10.07 -31.10
C GLY A 483 -32.01 -8.60 -31.07
N ASN A 484 -32.75 -7.73 -31.73
CA ASN A 484 -32.36 -6.34 -32.02
C ASN A 484 -33.33 -5.34 -31.36
N SER A 485 -32.91 -4.07 -31.29
CA SER A 485 -33.74 -2.83 -31.21
C SER A 485 -33.91 -2.22 -29.82
N GLY A 486 -33.56 -0.93 -29.70
CA GLY A 486 -33.75 -0.10 -28.50
C GLY A 486 -33.03 1.25 -28.59
N ASN A 487 -33.41 2.11 -29.54
CA ASN A 487 -32.87 3.47 -29.67
C ASN A 487 -33.43 4.39 -28.57
N SER A 488 -32.63 5.37 -28.13
CA SER A 488 -33.11 6.74 -27.87
C SER A 488 -31.96 7.73 -27.97
N GLU A 489 -32.15 8.80 -28.73
CA GLU A 489 -31.21 9.91 -28.90
C GLU A 489 -31.45 11.00 -27.84
N HIS A 490 -30.43 11.74 -27.42
CA HIS A 490 -30.21 13.12 -27.88
C HIS A 490 -29.02 13.80 -27.17
N SER A 491 -28.27 14.58 -27.95
CA SER A 491 -27.27 15.53 -27.47
C SER A 491 -27.91 16.75 -26.80
N ASP A 492 -27.16 17.43 -25.93
CA ASP A 492 -27.13 18.89 -25.94
C ASP A 492 -25.73 19.41 -25.60
N SER A 493 -25.45 20.65 -26.03
CA SER A 493 -24.13 21.25 -26.18
C SER A 493 -23.85 22.33 -25.12
N GLU A 494 -22.68 22.97 -25.23
CA GLU A 494 -22.26 24.23 -24.58
C GLU A 494 -21.69 24.12 -23.16
N PHE A 495 -20.36 23.97 -23.06
CA PHE A 495 -19.49 25.11 -22.71
C PHE A 495 -18.04 24.86 -23.18
N SER A 496 -17.36 25.92 -23.61
CA SER A 496 -16.06 25.90 -24.29
C SER A 496 -14.92 26.43 -23.41
N THR A 497 -13.73 25.81 -23.49
CA THR A 497 -12.46 26.57 -23.43
C THR A 497 -11.25 25.79 -24.00
N VAL A 498 -10.73 26.29 -25.14
CA VAL A 498 -9.32 26.29 -25.62
C VAL A 498 -8.54 24.96 -25.77
N PRO A 499 -8.28 24.52 -27.02
CA PRO A 499 -7.09 23.74 -27.38
C PRO A 499 -5.90 24.67 -27.71
N LEU A 500 -4.69 24.32 -27.24
CA LEU A 500 -3.45 25.05 -27.59
C LEU A 500 -2.89 24.58 -28.94
N SER A 501 -2.24 25.51 -29.63
CA SER A 501 -1.76 25.41 -31.02
C SER A 501 -0.58 24.45 -31.22
N SER A 502 -0.65 23.66 -32.31
CA SER A 502 0.53 23.14 -33.01
C SER A 502 0.71 23.93 -34.31
N SER A 503 1.84 24.64 -34.45
CA SER A 503 2.16 25.44 -35.64
C SER A 503 3.05 24.66 -36.60
N ASP A 504 2.46 24.04 -37.62
CA ASP A 504 3.20 23.56 -38.80
C ASP A 504 3.46 24.73 -39.77
N SER A 505 4.67 25.28 -39.75
CA SER A 505 5.10 26.31 -40.70
C SER A 505 5.87 25.70 -41.88
N ASN A 506 5.15 25.09 -42.82
CA ASN A 506 5.71 24.68 -44.12
C ASN A 506 5.71 25.85 -45.11
N PHE A 507 6.87 26.46 -45.37
CA PHE A 507 7.07 27.34 -46.53
C PHE A 507 8.53 27.34 -47.02
N GLN A 508 8.67 27.58 -48.33
CA GLN A 508 9.91 27.58 -49.13
C GLN A 508 10.44 26.18 -49.51
N SER A 509 10.74 25.88 -50.79
CA SER A 509 10.60 26.70 -52.00
C SER A 509 10.58 25.86 -53.29
N ASN A 510 9.69 26.20 -54.22
CA ASN A 510 9.80 25.77 -55.62
C ASN A 510 11.03 26.40 -56.28
N ARG A 511 11.92 25.59 -56.87
CA ARG A 511 12.65 25.94 -58.10
C ARG A 511 12.93 24.70 -58.94
N LEU A 512 12.02 24.42 -59.86
CA LEU A 512 12.32 23.65 -61.07
C LEU A 512 13.37 24.43 -61.88
N LEU A 513 14.41 23.75 -62.35
CA LEU A 513 15.12 24.18 -63.56
C LEU A 513 15.48 22.95 -64.43
N ASN A 514 15.56 23.20 -65.73
CA ASN A 514 15.58 22.18 -66.78
C ASN A 514 16.92 21.46 -66.94
N ARG A 515 16.85 20.34 -67.67
CA ARG A 515 17.95 19.64 -68.34
C ARG A 515 19.00 20.60 -68.92
N TYR A 516 20.28 20.25 -68.74
CA TYR A 516 21.07 19.63 -69.82
C TYR A 516 21.93 18.51 -69.26
#